data_AF-A0A1B3NK92-F1
#
_entry.id   AF-A0A1B3NK92-F1
#
_cell.length_a   1.000
_cell.length_b   1.000
_cell.length_c   1.000
_cell.angle_alpha   90.00
_cell.angle_beta   90.00
_cell.angle_gamma   90.00
#
_symmetry.space_group_name_H-M   'P 1'
#
loop_
_entity.id
_entity.type
_entity.pdbx_description
1 polymer ?
#
loop_
_entity_poly.entity_id
_entity_poly.type
_entity_poly.pdbx_seq_one_letter_code
_entity_poly.pdbx_strand_id
1 'polypeptide(L)'
;MAARSGNDGRIFSRLEPSCHWPNDDELGLLILGPKRAHLWPAIVKVEERAGFPRVSTLYGGREWAAIVEFYERRRRNVPAAVMSLDPTDDERAKENWGPAPRKGAPKA
;
A
#
# COMPACT_ATOMS: atom_id res chain seq x y z
N MET A 1 -34.39 9.51 5.37
CA MET A 1 -33.85 8.71 4.24
C MET A 1 -32.34 8.70 4.37
N ALA A 2 -31.75 7.62 4.88
CA ALA A 2 -30.30 7.53 5.05
C ALA A 2 -29.66 7.22 3.68
N ALA A 3 -28.90 8.18 3.15
CA ALA A 3 -28.09 7.96 1.96
C ALA A 3 -27.03 6.91 2.28
N ARG A 4 -27.15 5.73 1.66
CA ARG A 4 -26.10 4.73 1.62
C ARG A 4 -24.90 5.40 0.95
N SER A 5 -23.92 5.83 1.74
CA SER A 5 -22.63 6.29 1.23
C SER A 5 -22.02 5.09 0.48
N GLY A 6 -22.15 5.12 -0.84
CA GLY A 6 -21.58 4.12 -1.74
C GLY A 6 -20.09 4.10 -1.51
N ASN A 7 -19.59 2.98 -1.00
CA ASN A 7 -18.19 2.67 -1.14
C ASN A 7 -18.02 2.29 -2.61
N ASP A 8 -17.66 3.25 -3.48
CA ASP A 8 -17.63 3.11 -4.94
C ASP A 8 -16.58 2.10 -5.45
N GLY A 9 -16.02 1.28 -4.57
CA GLY A 9 -15.14 0.18 -4.92
C GLY A 9 -13.82 0.63 -5.54
N ARG A 10 -13.52 1.93 -5.65
CA ARG A 10 -12.22 2.41 -6.09
C ARG A 10 -11.27 2.48 -4.90
N ILE A 11 -10.01 2.11 -5.12
CA ILE A 11 -8.99 2.03 -4.05
C ILE A 11 -8.63 3.44 -3.55
N PHE A 12 -8.73 4.44 -4.44
CA PHE A 12 -8.28 5.80 -4.19
C PHE A 12 -9.39 6.86 -4.19
N SER A 13 -10.68 6.49 -4.05
CA SER A 13 -11.80 7.47 -4.10
C SER A 13 -11.72 8.58 -3.05
N ARG A 14 -10.82 8.47 -2.06
CA ARG A 14 -10.57 9.46 -1.00
C ARG A 14 -9.11 9.92 -0.92
N LEU A 15 -8.24 9.42 -1.77
CA LEU A 15 -6.82 9.72 -1.76
C LEU A 15 -6.50 10.50 -3.03
N GLU A 16 -6.35 11.81 -2.90
CA GLU A 16 -5.91 12.67 -3.99
C GLU A 16 -4.58 13.33 -3.59
N PRO A 17 -3.55 13.26 -4.46
CA PRO A 17 -2.32 13.99 -4.27
C PRO A 17 -2.52 15.49 -4.45
N SER A 18 -1.56 16.27 -3.98
CA SER A 18 -1.52 17.72 -4.14
C SER A 18 -1.45 18.18 -5.60
N CYS A 19 -0.96 17.33 -6.52
CA CYS A 19 -0.85 17.63 -7.94
C CYS A 19 -0.91 16.36 -8.82
N HIS A 20 -0.93 16.54 -10.15
CA HIS A 20 -0.99 15.42 -11.12
C HIS A 20 0.28 14.55 -11.15
N TRP A 21 1.41 15.11 -10.70
CA TRP A 21 2.73 14.48 -10.71
C TRP A 21 3.35 14.45 -9.31
N PRO A 22 2.74 13.73 -8.34
CA PRO A 22 3.28 13.64 -7.00
C PRO A 22 4.68 13.01 -6.98
N ASN A 23 5.45 13.40 -5.97
CA ASN A 23 6.76 12.80 -5.72
C ASN A 23 6.62 11.46 -4.96
N ASP A 24 7.72 10.69 -4.89
CA ASP A 24 7.69 9.37 -4.26
C ASP A 24 7.42 9.46 -2.74
N ASP A 25 7.82 10.53 -2.06
CA ASP A 25 7.55 10.70 -0.62
C ASP A 25 6.05 10.90 -0.34
N GLU A 26 5.40 11.75 -1.13
CA GLU A 26 3.96 12.00 -1.07
C GLU A 26 3.16 10.74 -1.42
N LEU A 27 3.59 10.02 -2.47
CA LEU A 27 2.98 8.73 -2.83
C LEU A 27 3.11 7.69 -1.73
N GLY A 28 4.28 7.60 -1.09
CA GLY A 28 4.49 6.71 0.04
C GLY A 28 3.57 7.02 1.21
N LEU A 29 3.37 8.30 1.51
CA LEU A 29 2.45 8.76 2.54
C LEU A 29 0.98 8.47 2.18
N LEU A 30 0.58 8.72 0.94
CA LEU A 30 -0.79 8.55 0.47
C LEU A 30 -1.18 7.07 0.36
N ILE A 31 -0.29 6.22 -0.14
CA ILE A 31 -0.61 4.82 -0.46
C ILE A 31 -0.32 3.90 0.73
N LEU A 32 0.81 4.07 1.42
CA LEU A 32 1.21 3.19 2.52
C LEU A 32 0.90 3.77 3.90
N GLY A 33 0.66 5.08 3.98
CA GLY A 33 0.50 5.79 5.24
C GLY A 33 1.82 6.18 5.91
N PRO A 34 1.77 7.05 6.94
CA PRO A 34 2.95 7.66 7.55
C PRO A 34 3.92 6.65 8.19
N LYS A 35 3.40 5.53 8.72
CA LYS A 35 4.24 4.51 9.37
C LYS A 35 5.11 3.74 8.37
N ARG A 36 4.66 3.60 7.13
CA ARG A 36 5.26 2.70 6.12
C ARG A 36 5.76 3.43 4.88
N ALA A 37 5.58 4.75 4.79
CA ALA A 37 6.03 5.56 3.65
C ALA A 37 7.53 5.36 3.31
N HIS A 38 8.38 5.15 4.32
CA HIS A 38 9.81 4.87 4.11
C HIS A 38 10.10 3.59 3.30
N LEU A 39 9.14 2.66 3.23
CA LEU A 39 9.26 1.43 2.44
C LEU A 39 8.91 1.66 0.96
N TRP A 40 8.28 2.79 0.63
CA TRP A 40 7.79 3.10 -0.71
C TRP A 40 8.87 2.98 -1.79
N PRO A 41 10.10 3.53 -1.64
CA PRO A 41 11.12 3.42 -2.68
C PRO A 41 11.52 1.97 -2.99
N ALA A 42 11.49 1.09 -1.99
CA ALA A 42 11.80 -0.33 -2.18
C ALA A 42 10.66 -1.07 -2.90
N ILE A 43 9.42 -0.78 -2.51
CA ILE A 43 8.20 -1.34 -3.13
C ILE A 43 8.12 -0.90 -4.60
N VAL A 44 8.30 0.39 -4.87
CA VAL A 44 8.23 0.95 -6.22
C VAL A 44 9.21 0.27 -7.17
N LYS A 45 10.44 -0.03 -6.75
CA LYS A 45 11.41 -0.76 -7.60
C LYS A 45 10.92 -2.15 -8.00
N VAL A 46 10.14 -2.81 -7.14
CA VAL A 46 9.54 -4.11 -7.44
C VAL A 46 8.33 -3.92 -8.36
N GLU A 47 7.49 -2.93 -8.07
CA GLU A 47 6.29 -2.60 -8.85
C GLU A 47 6.63 -2.14 -10.27
N GLU A 48 7.72 -1.39 -10.47
CA GLU A 48 8.21 -0.99 -11.80
C GLU A 48 8.54 -2.19 -12.70
N ARG A 49 8.95 -3.31 -12.11
CA ARG A 49 9.15 -4.58 -12.86
C ARG A 49 7.83 -5.22 -13.26
N ALA A 50 6.76 -4.94 -12.51
CA ALA A 50 5.40 -5.38 -12.81
C ALA A 50 4.65 -4.41 -13.74
N GLY A 51 5.29 -3.33 -14.20
CA GLY A 51 4.70 -2.34 -15.10
C GLY A 51 4.13 -1.11 -14.42
N PHE A 52 4.53 -0.82 -13.17
CA PHE A 52 4.19 0.43 -12.49
C PHE A 52 4.77 1.65 -13.24
N PRO A 53 4.07 2.80 -13.27
CA PRO A 53 4.54 4.01 -13.94
C PRO A 53 5.90 4.46 -13.42
N ARG A 54 6.83 4.75 -14.32
CA ARG A 54 8.15 5.32 -14.00
C ARG A 54 8.05 6.80 -13.68
N VAL A 55 9.08 7.35 -13.02
CA VAL A 55 9.21 8.80 -12.86
C VAL A 55 9.35 9.45 -14.23
N SER A 56 8.55 10.49 -14.49
CA SER A 56 8.68 11.32 -15.68
C SER A 56 9.94 12.19 -15.58
N THR A 57 10.79 12.13 -16.59
CA THR A 57 11.99 13.00 -16.69
C THR A 57 11.62 14.47 -16.90
N LEU A 58 10.43 14.75 -17.43
CA LEU A 58 9.95 16.12 -17.69
C LEU A 58 9.35 16.79 -16.46
N TYR A 59 8.64 16.02 -15.62
CA TYR A 59 7.88 16.57 -14.49
C TYR A 59 8.46 16.19 -13.12
N GLY A 60 9.44 15.27 -13.06
CA GLY A 60 10.10 14.87 -11.81
C GLY A 60 9.24 14.04 -10.87
N GLY A 61 8.01 13.70 -11.25
CA GLY A 61 7.07 12.89 -10.48
C GLY A 61 6.50 11.73 -11.29
N ARG A 62 5.57 10.99 -10.69
CA ARG A 62 4.86 9.89 -11.37
C ARG A 62 3.42 10.30 -11.64
N GLU A 63 2.88 9.88 -12.77
CA GLU A 63 1.52 10.27 -13.14
C GLU A 63 0.48 9.60 -12.22
N TRP A 64 -0.28 10.40 -11.48
CA TRP A 64 -1.25 9.87 -10.52
C TRP A 64 -2.34 9.02 -11.19
N ALA A 65 -2.87 9.45 -12.34
CA ALA A 65 -3.89 8.70 -13.07
C ALA A 65 -3.41 7.30 -13.48
N ALA A 66 -2.16 7.19 -13.93
CA ALA A 66 -1.56 5.91 -14.31
C ALA A 66 -1.34 4.99 -13.09
N ILE A 67 -1.00 5.56 -11.93
CA ILE A 67 -0.87 4.83 -10.67
C ILE A 67 -2.22 4.23 -10.24
N VAL A 68 -3.28 5.05 -10.28
CA VAL A 68 -4.64 4.61 -9.98
C VAL A 68 -5.04 3.47 -10.91
N GLU A 69 -4.84 3.63 -12.22
CA GLU A 69 -5.18 2.60 -13.20
C GLU A 69 -4.41 1.29 -12.96
N PHE A 70 -3.12 1.37 -12.63
CA PHE A 70 -2.30 0.20 -12.34
C PHE A 70 -2.87 -0.62 -11.16
N TYR A 71 -3.18 0.02 -10.04
CA TYR A 71 -3.71 -0.68 -8.87
C TYR A 71 -5.16 -1.14 -9.06
N GLU A 72 -5.98 -0.39 -9.78
CA GLU A 72 -7.33 -0.80 -10.17
C GLU A 72 -7.30 -2.07 -11.04
N ARG A 73 -6.42 -2.09 -12.05
CA ARG A 73 -6.20 -3.27 -12.90
C ARG A 73 -5.72 -4.45 -12.08
N ARG A 74 -4.78 -4.23 -11.15
CA ARG A 74 -4.26 -5.28 -10.28
C ARG A 74 -5.35 -5.85 -9.37
N ARG A 75 -6.20 -5.02 -8.76
CA ARG A 75 -7.31 -5.47 -7.92
C ARG A 75 -8.32 -6.33 -8.68
N ARG A 76 -8.63 -5.99 -9.94
CA ARG A 76 -9.51 -6.82 -10.78
C ARG A 76 -8.94 -8.23 -11.03
N ASN A 77 -7.61 -8.36 -10.99
CA ASN A 77 -6.89 -9.62 -11.21
C ASN A 77 -6.48 -10.34 -9.93
N VAL A 78 -6.81 -9.80 -8.75
CA VAL A 78 -6.55 -10.45 -7.46
C VAL A 78 -7.87 -11.08 -6.97
N PRO A 79 -7.91 -12.39 -6.68
CA PRO A 79 -9.10 -13.00 -6.07
C PRO A 79 -9.38 -12.32 -4.73
N ALA A 80 -10.65 -11.96 -4.51
CA ALA A 80 -11.09 -11.11 -3.40
C ALA A 80 -10.58 -11.55 -2.01
N ALA A 81 -10.26 -12.84 -1.84
CA ALA A 81 -9.71 -13.42 -0.61
C ALA A 81 -8.35 -12.86 -0.18
N VAL A 82 -7.55 -12.25 -1.07
CA VAL A 82 -6.19 -11.77 -0.73
C VAL A 82 -6.18 -10.32 -0.24
N MET A 83 -7.21 -9.50 -0.55
CA MET A 83 -7.29 -8.10 -0.15
C MET A 83 -8.02 -7.86 1.19
N SER A 84 -8.43 -8.92 1.89
CA SER A 84 -8.87 -8.85 3.29
C SER A 84 -7.67 -8.69 4.24
N LEU A 85 -6.87 -7.63 4.04
CA LEU A 85 -6.14 -7.02 5.15
C LEU A 85 -7.16 -6.16 5.89
N ASP A 86 -8.02 -6.83 6.65
CA ASP A 86 -8.80 -6.15 7.68
C ASP A 86 -7.81 -5.37 8.57
N PRO A 87 -8.04 -4.07 8.85
CA PRO A 87 -7.17 -3.27 9.72
C PRO A 87 -7.04 -3.85 11.15
N THR A 88 -7.83 -4.87 11.47
CA THR A 88 -7.80 -5.66 12.71
C THR A 88 -6.67 -6.70 12.78
N ASP A 89 -5.92 -6.95 11.69
CA ASP A 89 -4.78 -7.91 11.72
C ASP A 89 -3.63 -7.42 12.65
N ASP A 90 -3.57 -6.11 12.93
CA ASP A 90 -2.64 -5.52 13.91
C ASP A 90 -2.95 -5.96 15.36
N GLU A 91 -4.20 -6.34 15.66
CA GLU A 91 -4.58 -6.93 16.96
C GLU A 91 -4.34 -8.44 17.01
N ARG A 92 -4.62 -9.17 15.93
CA ARG A 92 -4.36 -10.63 15.87
C ARG A 92 -2.86 -10.95 15.90
N ALA A 93 -2.02 -10.06 15.36
CA ALA A 93 -0.57 -10.18 15.47
C ALA A 93 -0.12 -10.12 16.95
N LYS A 94 -0.74 -9.30 17.80
CA LYS A 94 -0.33 -9.20 19.22
C LYS A 94 -0.64 -10.46 20.02
N GLU A 95 -1.61 -11.26 19.60
CA GLU A 95 -2.09 -12.41 20.36
C GLU A 95 -1.24 -13.69 20.13
N ASN A 96 -0.51 -13.79 19.01
CA ASN A 96 0.23 -15.01 18.66
C ASN A 96 1.76 -14.87 18.71
N TRP A 97 2.30 -13.69 19.03
CA TRP A 97 3.72 -13.52 19.33
C TRP A 97 3.99 -13.72 20.82
N GLY A 98 3.83 -14.97 21.27
CA GLY A 98 4.48 -15.43 22.49
C GLY A 98 6.00 -15.19 22.38
N PRO A 99 6.72 -14.99 23.51
CA PRO A 99 8.14 -14.69 23.47
C PRO A 99 8.88 -15.80 22.72
N ALA A 100 9.67 -15.41 21.72
CA ALA A 100 10.51 -16.33 20.96
C ALA A 100 11.32 -17.22 21.91
N PRO A 101 11.44 -18.54 21.66
CA PRO A 101 12.23 -19.41 22.50
C PRO A 101 13.66 -18.88 22.53
N ARG A 102 14.14 -18.51 23.73
CA ARG A 102 15.54 -18.10 23.95
C ARG A 102 16.42 -19.30 23.58
N LYS A 103 17.08 -19.25 22.42
CA LYS A 103 18.16 -20.19 22.08
C LYS A 103 19.30 -19.98 23.08
N GLY A 104 19.59 -21.02 23.86
CA GLY A 104 20.82 -21.14 24.65
C GLY A 104 20.60 -21.12 26.16
N ALA A 105 20.34 -22.28 26.74
CA ALA A 105 20.70 -22.56 28.12
C ALA A 105 21.82 -23.62 28.10
N PRO A 106 22.95 -23.43 28.80
CA PRO A 106 24.00 -24.43 28.86
C PRO A 106 23.52 -25.65 29.66
N LYS A 107 23.80 -26.86 29.17
CA LYS A 107 23.64 -28.10 29.94
C LYS A 107 24.62 -28.09 31.11
N ALA A 108 24.09 -28.33 32.31
CA ALA A 108 24.85 -28.73 33.49
C ALA A 108 25.50 -30.10 33.29
#